data_AF-A0A2I0P0M5-F1
#
_entry.id   AF-A0A2I0P0M5-F1
#
_cell.length_a   1.000
_cell.length_b   1.000
_cell.length_c   1.000
_cell.angle_alpha   90.00
_cell.angle_beta   90.00
_cell.angle_gamma   90.00
#
_symmetry.space_group_name_H-M   'P 1'
#
loop_
_entity.id
_entity.type
_entity.pdbx_description
1 polymer ?
#
loop_
_entity_poly.entity_id
_entity_poly.type
_entity_poly.pdbx_seq_one_letter_code
_entity_poly.pdbx_strand_id
1 'polypeptide(L)'
;MIKKIRFNTISLGSEPDQPDIPSLIQFIRSYRGEQADLITFNLIHSLSIQIGVGISSPGAGGFFCLPRIEAAISCSSDECFHDSSDIIADTLLMIHVAGPVRSVFPAPHLSHGSPNIRDEERYADYCDEFAGVLRDMRDKGIISHCLHAKEVNPIEIERIVSSKNQIIIPGGDEGVQGALLEHQPRITLHNSRIAMLGNLIDHYDIRHLIIIDPDKEGFRVALEHLDPDQISAGGYGIHQEESYWKEIVEKASTPLHSEY
;
A
#
# COMPACT_ATOMS: atom_id res chain seq x y z
N MET A 1 -20.46 -12.61 27.74
CA MET A 1 -19.34 -12.18 26.87
C MET A 1 -19.90 -11.21 25.84
N ILE A 2 -19.35 -9.99 25.75
CA ILE A 2 -19.74 -9.04 24.71
C ILE A 2 -19.18 -9.58 23.37
N LYS A 3 -20.04 -9.81 22.39
CA LYS A 3 -19.63 -10.24 21.05
C LYS A 3 -18.84 -9.11 20.41
N LYS A 4 -17.73 -9.41 19.73
CA LYS A 4 -16.89 -8.42 19.05
C LYS A 4 -16.96 -8.64 17.54
N ILE A 5 -17.02 -7.55 16.79
CA ILE A 5 -16.73 -7.55 15.35
C ILE A 5 -15.20 -7.50 15.22
N ARG A 6 -14.64 -8.35 14.37
CA ARG A 6 -13.22 -8.33 14.00
C ARG A 6 -13.11 -7.88 12.55
N PHE A 7 -12.20 -6.96 12.28
CA PHE A 7 -11.95 -6.43 10.95
C PHE A 7 -10.66 -7.03 10.38
N ASN A 8 -10.60 -7.15 9.05
CA ASN A 8 -9.37 -7.54 8.38
C ASN A 8 -8.31 -6.45 8.59
N THR A 9 -7.09 -6.87 8.92
CA THR A 9 -5.93 -5.96 9.01
C THR A 9 -5.17 -5.89 7.70
N ILE A 10 -4.83 -4.68 7.28
CA ILE A 10 -4.19 -4.36 6.01
C ILE A 10 -2.94 -3.53 6.28
N SER A 11 -1.80 -3.99 5.77
CA SER A 11 -0.63 -3.13 5.66
C SER A 11 -0.69 -2.30 4.39
N LEU A 12 -0.44 -1.00 4.54
CA LEU A 12 -0.23 -0.05 3.46
C LEU A 12 1.25 0.24 3.24
N GLY A 13 2.15 -0.56 3.83
CA GLY A 13 3.60 -0.44 3.70
C GLY A 13 4.28 0.00 4.99
N SER A 14 5.57 0.30 4.88
CA SER A 14 6.36 0.82 5.99
C SER A 14 7.58 1.62 5.54
N GLU A 15 8.12 2.41 6.48
CA GLU A 15 9.47 2.98 6.44
C GLU A 15 10.28 2.35 7.58
N PRO A 16 11.00 1.24 7.30
CA PRO A 16 11.83 0.58 8.29
C PRO A 16 12.97 1.48 8.77
N ASP A 17 13.36 1.31 10.03
CA ASP A 17 14.60 1.86 10.56
C ASP A 17 15.83 1.27 9.86
N GLN A 18 16.97 1.95 10.00
CA GLN A 18 18.24 1.36 9.59
C GLN A 18 18.45 0.04 10.37
N PRO A 19 18.72 -1.07 9.69
CA PRO A 19 18.84 -2.35 10.35
C PRO A 19 20.08 -2.42 11.24
N ASP A 20 19.96 -3.12 12.37
CA ASP A 20 21.09 -3.40 13.24
C ASP A 20 22.02 -4.43 12.59
N ILE A 21 23.32 -4.34 12.93
CA ILE A 21 24.36 -5.21 12.37
C ILE A 21 24.06 -6.70 12.62
N PRO A 22 23.65 -7.14 13.83
CA PRO A 22 23.26 -8.53 14.06
C PRO A 22 22.18 -9.05 13.10
N SER A 23 21.09 -8.29 12.90
CA SER A 23 20.01 -8.64 11.98
C SER A 23 20.50 -8.78 10.54
N LEU A 24 21.35 -7.87 10.07
CA LEU A 24 21.98 -7.96 8.75
C LEU A 24 22.86 -9.20 8.59
N ILE A 25 23.70 -9.51 9.59
CA ILE A 25 24.57 -10.70 9.55
C ILE A 25 23.72 -11.97 9.47
N GLN A 26 22.63 -12.04 10.23
CA GLN A 26 21.72 -13.18 10.18
C GLN A 26 21.09 -13.32 8.80
N PHE A 27 20.59 -12.21 8.24
CA PHE A 27 19.99 -12.22 6.91
C PHE A 27 20.98 -12.67 5.83
N ILE A 28 22.19 -12.09 5.78
CA ILE A 28 23.22 -12.45 4.81
C ILE A 28 23.57 -13.94 4.88
N ARG A 29 23.58 -14.53 6.09
CA ARG A 29 23.81 -15.97 6.27
C ARG A 29 22.66 -16.81 5.72
N SER A 30 21.41 -16.38 5.94
CA SER A 30 20.21 -17.07 5.47
C SER A 30 20.00 -16.98 3.96
N TYR A 31 20.52 -15.93 3.31
CA TYR A 31 20.37 -15.67 1.87
C TYR A 31 21.69 -15.84 1.10
N ARG A 32 22.59 -16.68 1.61
CA ARG A 32 23.90 -16.89 0.98
C ARG A 32 23.75 -17.50 -0.42
N GLY A 33 24.25 -16.78 -1.43
CA GLY A 33 24.18 -17.20 -2.83
C GLY A 33 23.07 -16.54 -3.62
N GLU A 34 22.17 -15.81 -2.95
CA GLU A 34 21.17 -14.95 -3.56
C GLU A 34 21.68 -13.50 -3.63
N GLN A 35 21.29 -12.78 -4.68
CA GLN A 35 21.51 -11.33 -4.74
C GLN A 35 20.47 -10.66 -3.83
N ALA A 36 20.93 -10.03 -2.75
CA ALA A 36 20.09 -9.29 -1.84
C ALA A 36 20.81 -8.03 -1.36
N ASP A 37 20.12 -6.90 -1.42
CA ASP A 37 20.57 -5.60 -0.95
C ASP A 37 19.74 -5.13 0.27
N LEU A 38 19.94 -3.88 0.68
CA LEU A 38 19.18 -3.31 1.80
C LEU A 38 17.68 -3.15 1.51
N ILE A 39 17.28 -2.94 0.25
CA ILE A 39 15.86 -2.88 -0.14
C ILE A 39 15.24 -4.26 0.05
N THR A 40 15.93 -5.29 -0.44
CA THR A 40 15.54 -6.70 -0.31
C THR A 40 15.41 -7.08 1.16
N PHE A 41 16.41 -6.73 1.99
CA PHE A 41 16.37 -6.95 3.43
C PHE A 41 15.12 -6.31 4.05
N ASN A 42 14.88 -5.02 3.76
CA ASN A 42 13.78 -4.26 4.34
C ASN A 42 12.41 -4.83 3.95
N LEU A 43 12.22 -5.23 2.70
CA LEU A 43 11.01 -5.89 2.22
C LEU A 43 10.70 -7.16 3.02
N ILE A 44 11.70 -8.04 3.14
CA ILE A 44 11.53 -9.34 3.80
C ILE A 44 11.40 -9.21 5.31
N HIS A 45 12.18 -8.32 5.92
CA HIS A 45 12.14 -8.07 7.35
C HIS A 45 10.77 -7.51 7.76
N SER A 46 10.26 -6.49 7.06
CA SER A 46 8.96 -5.90 7.38
C SER A 46 7.82 -6.91 7.23
N LEU A 47 7.84 -7.72 6.16
CA LEU A 47 6.85 -8.79 5.97
C LEU A 47 6.88 -9.81 7.11
N SER A 48 8.08 -10.23 7.52
CA SER A 48 8.25 -11.21 8.59
C SER A 48 7.64 -10.71 9.92
N ILE A 49 7.81 -9.42 10.22
CA ILE A 49 7.19 -8.79 11.40
C ILE A 49 5.66 -8.81 11.27
N GLN A 50 5.11 -8.34 10.15
CA GLN A 50 3.66 -8.29 9.92
C GLN A 50 3.00 -9.67 10.03
N ILE A 51 3.62 -10.70 9.47
CA ILE A 51 3.16 -12.09 9.57
C ILE A 51 3.22 -12.58 11.02
N GLY A 52 4.36 -12.32 11.70
CA GLY A 52 4.58 -12.76 13.07
C GLY A 52 3.56 -12.23 14.06
N VAL A 53 3.03 -11.02 13.83
CA VAL A 53 2.01 -10.40 14.67
C VAL A 53 0.57 -10.66 14.21
N GLY A 54 0.38 -11.27 13.03
CA GLY A 54 -0.93 -11.69 12.53
C GLY A 54 -1.69 -10.66 11.68
N ILE A 55 -0.99 -9.82 10.90
CA ILE A 55 -1.64 -8.99 9.89
C ILE A 55 -2.30 -9.89 8.82
N SER A 56 -3.58 -9.63 8.54
CA SER A 56 -4.41 -10.49 7.67
C SER A 56 -4.06 -10.34 6.19
N SER A 57 -3.62 -9.16 5.79
CA SER A 57 -3.15 -8.85 4.43
C SER A 57 -1.85 -8.06 4.50
N PRO A 58 -0.71 -8.76 4.57
CA PRO A 58 0.58 -8.12 4.64
C PRO A 58 0.90 -7.37 3.34
N GLY A 59 1.70 -6.32 3.47
CA GLY A 59 2.09 -5.43 2.41
C GLY A 59 3.53 -4.95 2.63
N ALA A 60 4.35 -5.01 1.58
CA ALA A 60 5.75 -4.62 1.67
C ALA A 60 6.08 -3.50 0.70
N GLY A 61 6.99 -2.64 1.13
CA GLY A 61 7.45 -1.49 0.39
C GLY A 61 7.05 -0.19 1.07
N GLY A 62 7.32 0.90 0.38
CA GLY A 62 7.33 2.26 0.92
C GLY A 62 8.25 3.12 0.06
N PHE A 63 8.60 4.32 0.52
CA PHE A 63 9.51 5.22 -0.19
C PHE A 63 10.92 4.64 -0.34
N PHE A 64 11.38 3.79 0.58
CA PHE A 64 12.68 3.13 0.46
C PHE A 64 12.80 2.24 -0.80
N CYS A 65 11.68 1.85 -1.42
CA CYS A 65 11.66 1.08 -2.67
C CYS A 65 11.71 1.96 -3.93
N LEU A 66 11.63 3.28 -3.81
CA LEU A 66 11.64 4.19 -4.95
C LEU A 66 12.86 4.00 -5.87
N PRO A 67 14.10 3.84 -5.35
CA PRO A 67 15.26 3.61 -6.21
C PRO A 67 15.14 2.31 -7.04
N ARG A 68 14.43 1.30 -6.53
CA ARG A 68 14.24 0.04 -7.24
C ARG A 68 13.28 0.19 -8.41
N ILE A 69 12.20 0.95 -8.23
CA ILE A 69 11.28 1.31 -9.33
C ILE A 69 11.95 2.22 -10.35
N GLU A 70 12.73 3.20 -9.89
CA GLU A 70 13.50 4.09 -10.76
C GLU A 70 14.53 3.35 -11.62
N ALA A 71 15.20 2.35 -11.06
CA ALA A 71 16.13 1.51 -11.80
C ALA A 71 15.41 0.62 -12.84
N ALA A 72 14.14 0.28 -12.60
CA ALA A 72 13.37 -0.59 -13.47
C ALA A 72 12.82 0.13 -14.70
N ILE A 73 12.75 1.47 -14.72
CA ILE A 73 12.16 2.21 -15.84
C ILE A 73 13.21 3.16 -16.43
N SER A 74 13.47 3.00 -17.72
CA SER A 74 14.41 3.83 -18.47
C SER A 74 13.67 4.58 -19.57
N CYS A 75 13.77 5.91 -19.56
CA CYS A 75 13.19 6.77 -20.59
C CYS A 75 14.29 7.47 -21.40
N SER A 76 14.22 7.31 -22.72
CA SER A 76 14.99 8.05 -23.70
C SER A 76 14.18 9.22 -24.28
N SER A 77 14.71 9.94 -25.27
CA SER A 77 13.95 10.99 -25.97
C SER A 77 12.73 10.44 -26.72
N ASP A 78 12.79 9.19 -27.15
CA ASP A 78 11.87 8.64 -28.15
C ASP A 78 10.95 7.57 -27.56
N GLU A 79 11.38 6.89 -26.49
CA GLU A 79 10.63 5.80 -25.86
C GLU A 79 11.01 5.61 -24.39
N CYS A 80 10.08 5.06 -23.61
CA CYS A 80 10.33 4.49 -22.29
C CYS A 80 10.22 2.96 -22.37
N PHE A 81 11.00 2.26 -21.55
CA PHE A 81 10.91 0.81 -21.39
C PHE A 81 11.15 0.44 -19.92
N HIS A 82 10.58 -0.68 -19.50
CA HIS A 82 10.87 -1.27 -18.20
C HIS A 82 11.67 -2.58 -18.30
N ASP A 83 12.55 -2.78 -17.32
CA ASP A 83 13.18 -4.06 -16.99
C ASP A 83 12.86 -4.39 -15.52
N SER A 84 11.89 -5.28 -15.33
CA SER A 84 11.43 -5.67 -14.00
C SER A 84 12.32 -6.74 -13.33
N SER A 85 13.46 -7.14 -13.89
CA SER A 85 14.22 -8.33 -13.43
C SER A 85 14.53 -8.30 -11.92
N ASP A 86 15.07 -7.19 -11.42
CA ASP A 86 15.41 -7.03 -9.99
C ASP A 86 14.17 -6.94 -9.10
N ILE A 87 13.09 -6.30 -9.58
CA ILE A 87 11.80 -6.23 -8.87
C ILE A 87 11.14 -7.60 -8.79
N ILE A 88 11.28 -8.40 -9.84
CA ILE A 88 10.74 -9.74 -9.91
C ILE A 88 11.48 -10.68 -8.97
N ALA A 89 12.80 -10.54 -8.85
CA ALA A 89 13.57 -11.27 -7.85
C ALA A 89 13.06 -10.96 -6.43
N ASP A 90 12.91 -9.68 -6.08
CA ASP A 90 12.35 -9.27 -4.78
C ASP A 90 10.92 -9.80 -4.58
N THR A 91 10.09 -9.72 -5.62
CA THR A 91 8.70 -10.19 -5.60
C THR A 91 8.62 -11.68 -5.28
N LEU A 92 9.47 -12.51 -5.89
CA LEU A 92 9.51 -13.93 -5.63
C LEU A 92 9.90 -14.23 -4.17
N LEU A 93 10.85 -13.47 -3.62
CA LEU A 93 11.22 -13.59 -2.20
C LEU A 93 10.09 -13.16 -1.27
N MET A 94 9.41 -12.04 -1.57
CA MET A 94 8.25 -11.57 -0.80
C MET A 94 7.17 -12.64 -0.73
N ILE A 95 6.84 -13.26 -1.88
CA ILE A 95 5.83 -14.32 -1.97
C ILE A 95 6.29 -15.58 -1.26
N HIS A 96 7.57 -15.93 -1.36
CA HIS A 96 8.13 -17.07 -0.62
C HIS A 96 7.96 -16.91 0.90
N VAL A 97 8.15 -15.69 1.41
CA VAL A 97 8.08 -15.40 2.85
C VAL A 97 6.63 -15.23 3.34
N ALA A 98 5.80 -14.50 2.58
CA ALA A 98 4.49 -14.06 3.03
C ALA A 98 3.30 -14.77 2.37
N GLY A 99 3.53 -15.51 1.29
CA GLY A 99 2.46 -15.99 0.42
C GLY A 99 1.76 -14.82 -0.28
N PRO A 100 0.41 -14.75 -0.27
CA PRO A 100 -0.33 -13.63 -0.84
C PRO A 100 0.03 -12.30 -0.18
N VAL A 101 0.65 -11.41 -0.96
CA VAL A 101 1.21 -10.15 -0.47
C VAL A 101 0.91 -9.00 -1.41
N ARG A 102 0.74 -7.80 -0.85
CA ARG A 102 0.63 -6.55 -1.62
C ARG A 102 1.98 -5.88 -1.72
N SER A 103 2.21 -5.19 -2.83
CA SER A 103 3.34 -4.27 -2.89
C SER A 103 2.89 -2.83 -2.65
N VAL A 104 3.80 -2.02 -2.17
CA VAL A 104 3.57 -0.62 -1.83
C VAL A 104 4.68 0.21 -2.43
N PHE A 105 4.31 1.24 -3.18
CA PHE A 105 5.26 2.16 -3.80
C PHE A 105 4.77 3.61 -3.70
N PRO A 106 5.66 4.60 -3.85
CA PRO A 106 5.25 5.95 -4.21
C PRO A 106 4.61 5.97 -5.60
N ALA A 107 3.69 6.91 -5.82
CA ALA A 107 3.12 7.19 -7.14
C ALA A 107 4.19 7.77 -8.10
N PRO A 108 4.04 7.59 -9.43
CA PRO A 108 5.02 8.04 -10.44
C PRO A 108 5.54 9.47 -10.30
N HIS A 109 4.70 10.46 -9.98
CA HIS A 109 5.07 11.87 -9.81
C HIS A 109 6.03 12.12 -8.66
N LEU A 110 6.21 11.14 -7.77
CA LEU A 110 7.16 11.19 -6.67
C LEU A 110 8.53 10.63 -7.07
N SER A 111 8.67 10.07 -8.26
CA SER A 111 9.96 9.62 -8.80
C SER A 111 10.77 10.80 -9.33
N HIS A 112 12.05 10.83 -8.94
CA HIS A 112 13.03 11.81 -9.40
C HIS A 112 13.42 11.60 -10.87
N GLY A 113 13.30 10.37 -11.36
CA GLY A 113 13.61 9.99 -12.74
C GLY A 113 12.44 10.18 -13.71
N SER A 114 11.25 10.55 -13.21
CA SER A 114 10.07 10.71 -14.07
C SER A 114 10.22 11.90 -15.04
N PRO A 115 9.65 11.80 -16.27
CA PRO A 115 9.52 12.95 -17.15
C PRO A 115 8.75 14.10 -16.50
N ASN A 116 8.95 15.31 -17.02
CA ASN A 116 8.20 16.46 -16.55
C ASN A 116 6.70 16.23 -16.79
N ILE A 117 5.87 16.37 -15.75
CA ILE A 117 4.40 16.22 -15.83
C ILE A 117 3.74 17.12 -16.88
N ARG A 118 4.37 18.25 -17.24
CA ARG A 118 3.87 19.15 -18.30
C ARG A 118 4.10 18.62 -19.71
N ASP A 119 4.97 17.63 -19.85
CA ASP A 119 5.16 16.85 -21.07
C ASP A 119 4.25 15.61 -20.96
N GLU A 120 2.94 15.85 -21.15
CA GLU A 120 1.88 14.88 -20.82
C GLU A 120 2.04 13.56 -21.57
N GLU A 121 2.50 13.59 -22.83
CA GLU A 121 2.74 12.41 -23.65
C GLU A 121 3.86 11.56 -23.05
N ARG A 122 5.03 12.16 -22.77
CA ARG A 122 6.15 11.42 -22.18
C ARG A 122 5.86 10.94 -20.78
N TYR A 123 5.12 11.73 -20.00
CA TYR A 123 4.72 11.32 -18.67
C TYR A 123 3.68 10.19 -18.70
N ALA A 124 2.79 10.16 -19.69
CA ALA A 124 1.87 9.05 -19.92
C ALA A 124 2.64 7.77 -20.30
N ASP A 125 3.63 7.86 -21.19
CA ASP A 125 4.49 6.72 -21.54
C ASP A 125 5.22 6.17 -20.30
N TYR A 126 5.76 7.05 -19.45
CA TYR A 126 6.35 6.63 -18.18
C TYR A 126 5.36 5.92 -17.25
N CYS A 127 4.11 6.40 -17.19
CA CYS A 127 3.05 5.77 -16.40
C CYS A 127 2.64 4.40 -16.97
N ASP A 128 2.65 4.24 -18.30
CA ASP A 128 2.37 2.97 -18.96
C ASP A 128 3.46 1.93 -18.65
N GLU A 129 4.74 2.33 -18.66
CA GLU A 129 5.86 1.47 -18.26
C GLU A 129 5.83 1.14 -16.76
N PHE A 130 5.48 2.11 -15.91
CA PHE A 130 5.25 1.87 -14.48
C PHE A 130 4.13 0.84 -14.27
N ALA A 131 3.02 0.97 -14.98
CA ALA A 131 1.92 0.00 -14.93
C ALA A 131 2.36 -1.39 -15.45
N GLY A 132 3.31 -1.42 -16.40
CA GLY A 132 4.02 -2.60 -16.88
C GLY A 132 4.75 -3.33 -15.75
N VAL A 133 5.60 -2.62 -15.00
CA VAL A 133 6.28 -3.16 -13.81
C VAL A 133 5.29 -3.75 -12.81
N LEU A 134 4.22 -3.02 -12.48
CA LEU A 134 3.19 -3.54 -11.57
C LEU A 134 2.53 -4.81 -12.14
N ARG A 135 2.32 -4.89 -13.45
CA ARG A 135 1.75 -6.08 -14.11
C ARG A 135 2.68 -7.28 -13.97
N ASP A 136 3.97 -7.11 -14.25
CA ASP A 136 4.96 -8.18 -14.11
C ASP A 136 4.97 -8.75 -12.69
N MET A 137 4.90 -7.88 -11.68
CA MET A 137 4.80 -8.29 -10.27
C MET A 137 3.54 -9.12 -10.00
N ARG A 138 2.38 -8.76 -10.56
CA ARG A 138 1.13 -9.55 -10.42
C ARG A 138 1.25 -10.90 -11.10
N ASP A 139 1.91 -10.96 -12.24
CA ASP A 139 2.13 -12.22 -12.97
C ASP A 139 3.00 -13.20 -12.16
N LYS A 140 3.73 -12.72 -11.15
CA LYS A 140 4.44 -13.56 -10.18
C LYS A 140 3.68 -13.86 -8.91
N GLY A 141 2.54 -13.20 -8.67
CA GLY A 141 1.63 -13.51 -7.57
C GLY A 141 1.36 -12.38 -6.58
N ILE A 142 1.84 -11.15 -6.83
CA ILE A 142 1.39 -9.98 -6.05
C ILE A 142 -0.12 -9.80 -6.24
N ILE A 143 -0.85 -9.67 -5.13
CA ILE A 143 -2.33 -9.66 -5.19
C ILE A 143 -2.93 -8.31 -5.57
N SER A 144 -2.22 -7.22 -5.25
CA SER A 144 -2.56 -5.83 -5.56
C SER A 144 -1.44 -4.88 -5.14
N HIS A 145 -1.51 -3.64 -5.61
CA HIS A 145 -0.55 -2.58 -5.34
C HIS A 145 -1.23 -1.39 -4.67
N CYS A 146 -0.53 -0.78 -3.71
CA CYS A 146 -0.90 0.47 -3.08
C CYS A 146 0.13 1.54 -3.49
N LEU A 147 -0.34 2.64 -4.08
CA LEU A 147 0.50 3.73 -4.55
C LEU A 147 0.25 4.96 -3.69
N HIS A 148 1.22 5.36 -2.87
CA HIS A 148 1.11 6.56 -2.05
C HIS A 148 1.40 7.80 -2.89
N ALA A 149 0.43 8.70 -2.95
CA ALA A 149 0.49 9.93 -3.72
C ALA A 149 0.41 11.15 -2.79
N LYS A 150 0.90 12.31 -3.28
CA LYS A 150 0.71 13.60 -2.59
C LYS A 150 -0.48 14.38 -3.13
N GLU A 151 -0.81 14.17 -4.39
CA GLU A 151 -1.89 14.86 -5.09
C GLU A 151 -2.56 13.94 -6.12
N VAL A 152 -3.73 14.35 -6.58
CA VAL A 152 -4.45 13.68 -7.66
C VAL A 152 -3.82 14.09 -8.98
N ASN A 153 -3.30 13.11 -9.71
CA ASN A 153 -2.76 13.30 -11.05
C ASN A 153 -3.66 12.58 -12.08
N PRO A 154 -4.30 13.30 -13.01
CA PRO A 154 -5.20 12.69 -13.99
C PRO A 154 -4.53 11.62 -14.87
N ILE A 155 -3.27 11.82 -15.26
CA ILE A 155 -2.53 10.88 -16.12
C ILE A 155 -2.25 9.59 -15.34
N GLU A 156 -1.77 9.69 -14.10
CA GLU A 156 -1.55 8.50 -13.26
C GLU A 156 -2.86 7.74 -13.01
N ILE A 157 -3.94 8.46 -12.75
CA ILE A 157 -5.26 7.86 -12.55
C ILE A 157 -5.69 7.09 -13.80
N GLU A 158 -5.64 7.72 -14.97
CA GLU A 158 -6.06 7.10 -16.23
C GLU A 158 -5.22 5.87 -16.57
N ARG A 159 -3.90 5.94 -16.36
CA ARG A 159 -2.96 4.91 -16.81
C ARG A 159 -2.73 3.77 -15.81
N ILE A 160 -2.86 4.04 -14.52
CA ILE A 160 -2.40 3.10 -13.47
C ILE A 160 -3.53 2.53 -12.65
N VAL A 161 -4.57 3.30 -12.32
CA VAL A 161 -5.65 2.84 -11.45
C VAL A 161 -6.38 1.66 -12.08
N SER A 162 -6.60 0.63 -11.28
CA SER A 162 -7.33 -0.56 -11.71
C SER A 162 -7.94 -1.29 -10.51
N SER A 163 -8.67 -2.37 -10.75
CA SER A 163 -9.11 -3.27 -9.67
C SER A 163 -7.97 -3.81 -8.78
N LYS A 164 -6.73 -3.76 -9.26
CA LYS A 164 -5.53 -4.26 -8.58
C LYS A 164 -4.54 -3.17 -8.17
N ASN A 165 -4.72 -1.93 -8.60
CA ASN A 165 -3.82 -0.82 -8.31
C ASN A 165 -4.65 0.31 -7.73
N GLN A 166 -4.33 0.72 -6.50
CA GLN A 166 -5.03 1.80 -5.82
C GLN A 166 -4.08 2.95 -5.54
N ILE A 167 -4.49 4.17 -5.87
CA ILE A 167 -3.83 5.39 -5.42
C ILE A 167 -4.39 5.80 -4.07
N ILE A 168 -3.50 6.15 -3.14
CA ILE A 168 -3.82 6.46 -1.75
C ILE A 168 -3.21 7.81 -1.40
N ILE A 169 -4.05 8.73 -0.92
CA ILE A 169 -3.64 10.04 -0.41
C ILE A 169 -4.23 10.18 1.01
N PRO A 170 -3.56 9.68 2.07
CA PRO A 170 -4.14 9.60 3.41
C PRO A 170 -4.56 10.96 3.99
N GLY A 171 -3.84 12.02 3.60
CA GLY A 171 -4.08 13.39 4.04
C GLY A 171 -5.05 14.19 3.17
N GLY A 172 -5.64 13.59 2.13
CA GLY A 172 -6.57 14.27 1.22
C GLY A 172 -7.82 14.76 1.94
N ASP A 173 -8.35 15.91 1.52
CA ASP A 173 -9.66 16.39 1.92
C ASP A 173 -10.78 15.71 1.11
N GLU A 174 -12.04 16.09 1.37
CA GLU A 174 -13.20 15.50 0.71
C GLU A 174 -13.14 15.63 -0.82
N GLY A 175 -12.63 16.75 -1.34
CA GLY A 175 -12.47 16.94 -2.79
C GLY A 175 -11.43 16.00 -3.39
N VAL A 176 -10.28 15.85 -2.73
CA VAL A 176 -9.23 14.90 -3.12
C VAL A 176 -9.73 13.46 -3.08
N GLN A 177 -10.43 13.08 -2.01
CA GLN A 177 -10.98 11.72 -1.88
C GLN A 177 -12.09 11.44 -2.91
N GLY A 178 -12.95 12.42 -3.17
CA GLY A 178 -13.98 12.34 -4.20
C GLY A 178 -13.37 12.12 -5.59
N ALA A 179 -12.34 12.89 -5.94
CA ALA A 179 -11.64 12.73 -7.21
C ALA A 179 -10.99 11.34 -7.37
N LEU A 180 -10.47 10.74 -6.29
CA LEU A 180 -10.03 9.34 -6.35
C LEU A 180 -11.20 8.38 -6.55
N LEU A 181 -12.31 8.59 -5.83
CA LEU A 181 -13.49 7.72 -5.88
C LEU A 181 -14.20 7.69 -7.25
N GLU A 182 -14.00 8.71 -8.10
CA GLU A 182 -14.45 8.69 -9.50
C GLU A 182 -13.82 7.54 -10.31
N HIS A 183 -12.64 7.06 -9.89
CA HIS A 183 -11.84 6.10 -10.65
C HIS A 183 -11.54 4.79 -9.91
N GLN A 184 -11.69 4.76 -8.58
CA GLN A 184 -11.50 3.56 -7.76
C GLN A 184 -12.63 3.39 -6.72
N PRO A 185 -13.25 2.21 -6.61
CA PRO A 185 -14.33 1.98 -5.65
C PRO A 185 -13.83 1.72 -4.22
N ARG A 186 -12.56 2.04 -3.93
CA ARG A 186 -11.90 1.81 -2.65
C ARG A 186 -11.35 3.13 -2.13
N ILE A 187 -11.60 3.39 -0.86
CA ILE A 187 -11.10 4.58 -0.19
C ILE A 187 -10.26 4.21 1.03
N THR A 188 -9.25 5.01 1.28
CA THR A 188 -8.37 4.89 2.43
C THR A 188 -8.38 6.22 3.18
N LEU A 189 -8.89 6.21 4.41
CA LEU A 189 -9.01 7.39 5.25
C LEU A 189 -8.20 7.21 6.52
N HIS A 190 -7.44 8.23 6.93
CA HIS A 190 -6.94 8.28 8.29
C HIS A 190 -8.10 8.45 9.28
N ASN A 191 -8.00 7.84 10.46
CA ASN A 191 -9.06 7.87 11.48
C ASN A 191 -9.54 9.30 11.80
N SER A 192 -8.63 10.28 11.83
CA SER A 192 -8.97 11.70 12.04
C SER A 192 -9.85 12.33 10.95
N ARG A 193 -10.03 11.66 9.80
CA ARG A 193 -10.82 12.11 8.64
C ARG A 193 -12.06 11.25 8.39
N ILE A 194 -12.33 10.26 9.25
CA ILE A 194 -13.43 9.31 9.05
C ILE A 194 -14.80 9.98 8.94
N ALA A 195 -14.97 11.15 9.58
CA ALA A 195 -16.21 11.93 9.51
C ALA A 195 -16.58 12.38 8.08
N MET A 196 -15.62 12.42 7.15
CA MET A 196 -15.88 12.73 5.73
C MET A 196 -16.64 11.60 5.02
N LEU A 197 -16.65 10.37 5.57
CA LEU A 197 -17.26 9.21 4.93
C LEU A 197 -18.74 9.41 4.63
N GLY A 198 -19.48 10.04 5.54
CA GLY A 198 -20.92 10.27 5.36
C GLY A 198 -21.23 11.12 4.13
N ASN A 199 -20.47 12.19 3.90
CA ASN A 199 -20.65 13.01 2.68
C ASN A 199 -20.22 12.24 1.43
N LEU A 200 -19.14 11.47 1.50
CA LEU A 200 -18.61 10.75 0.35
C LEU A 200 -19.55 9.62 -0.10
N ILE A 201 -20.19 8.89 0.82
CA ILE A 201 -21.07 7.78 0.46
C ILE A 201 -22.36 8.24 -0.22
N ASP A 202 -22.79 9.48 0.03
CA ASP A 202 -23.96 10.08 -0.63
C ASP A 202 -23.69 10.36 -2.13
N HIS A 203 -22.43 10.52 -2.52
CA HIS A 203 -22.03 10.92 -3.88
C HIS A 203 -21.33 9.81 -4.67
N TYR A 204 -20.77 8.79 -4.01
CA TYR A 204 -19.90 7.78 -4.63
C TYR A 204 -20.24 6.35 -4.18
N ASP A 205 -20.07 5.38 -5.09
CA ASP A 205 -20.18 3.94 -4.79
C ASP A 205 -18.91 3.42 -4.10
N ILE A 206 -18.87 3.54 -2.77
CA ILE A 206 -17.75 3.05 -1.95
C ILE A 206 -17.95 1.56 -1.66
N ARG A 207 -17.11 0.70 -2.25
CA ARG A 207 -17.15 -0.75 -2.04
C ARG A 207 -16.29 -1.25 -0.90
N HIS A 208 -15.23 -0.51 -0.56
CA HIS A 208 -14.31 -0.88 0.50
C HIS A 208 -13.66 0.34 1.15
N LEU A 209 -13.65 0.37 2.48
CA LEU A 209 -12.99 1.37 3.30
C LEU A 209 -11.81 0.76 4.06
N ILE A 210 -10.65 1.42 3.98
CA ILE A 210 -9.50 1.15 4.83
C ILE A 210 -9.33 2.33 5.79
N ILE A 211 -9.45 2.09 7.09
CA ILE A 211 -9.26 3.11 8.13
C ILE A 211 -7.81 3.01 8.63
N ILE A 212 -6.97 3.99 8.33
CA ILE A 212 -5.59 4.06 8.82
C ILE A 212 -5.59 4.48 10.29
N ASP A 213 -4.80 3.76 11.10
CA ASP A 213 -4.66 3.97 12.54
C ASP A 213 -6.01 4.01 13.25
N PRO A 214 -6.84 2.96 13.08
CA PRO A 214 -8.23 2.98 13.49
C PRO A 214 -8.36 2.98 15.01
N ASP A 215 -9.46 3.52 15.51
CA ASP A 215 -9.92 3.31 16.87
C ASP A 215 -11.39 2.84 16.91
N LYS A 216 -11.93 2.67 18.12
CA LYS A 216 -13.31 2.21 18.30
C LYS A 216 -14.34 3.18 17.72
N GLU A 217 -14.07 4.48 17.79
CA GLU A 217 -14.97 5.51 17.31
C GLU A 217 -14.96 5.57 15.78
N GLY A 218 -13.79 5.44 15.15
CA GLY A 218 -13.65 5.31 13.71
C GLY A 218 -14.45 4.14 13.14
N PHE A 219 -14.36 2.96 13.78
CA PHE A 219 -15.20 1.82 13.38
C PHE A 219 -16.69 2.07 13.60
N ARG A 220 -17.06 2.74 14.69
CA ARG A 220 -18.46 3.08 14.98
C ARG A 220 -19.03 3.95 13.85
N VAL A 221 -18.33 5.01 13.46
CA VAL A 221 -18.71 5.90 12.35
C VAL A 221 -18.77 5.13 11.03
N ALA A 222 -17.78 4.28 10.74
CA ALA A 222 -17.78 3.51 9.50
C ALA A 222 -18.96 2.54 9.40
N LEU A 223 -19.33 1.89 10.51
CA LEU A 223 -20.44 0.94 10.58
C LEU A 223 -21.83 1.59 10.45
N GLU A 224 -21.94 2.92 10.56
CA GLU A 224 -23.19 3.63 10.24
C GLU A 224 -23.47 3.66 8.73
N HIS A 225 -22.44 3.42 7.92
CA HIS A 225 -22.49 3.60 6.47
C HIS A 225 -22.16 2.32 5.68
N LEU A 226 -21.33 1.43 6.22
CA LEU A 226 -20.81 0.25 5.52
C LEU A 226 -20.94 -1.02 6.36
N ASP A 227 -21.10 -2.15 5.66
CA ASP A 227 -21.12 -3.46 6.30
C ASP A 227 -19.72 -3.84 6.85
N PRO A 228 -19.65 -4.68 7.91
CA PRO A 228 -18.38 -5.06 8.52
C PRO A 228 -17.32 -5.67 7.57
N ASP A 229 -17.73 -6.37 6.52
CA ASP A 229 -16.84 -7.00 5.54
C ASP A 229 -16.29 -6.02 4.49
N GLN A 230 -16.90 -4.84 4.37
CA GLN A 230 -16.43 -3.73 3.55
C GLN A 230 -15.42 -2.83 4.28
N ILE A 231 -15.14 -3.10 5.55
CA ILE A 231 -14.26 -2.28 6.40
C ILE A 231 -12.98 -3.04 6.75
N SER A 232 -11.84 -2.35 6.73
CA SER A 232 -10.56 -2.90 7.15
C SER A 232 -9.76 -1.93 8.01
N ALA A 233 -9.01 -2.50 8.96
CA ALA A 233 -8.04 -1.80 9.78
C ALA A 233 -6.72 -1.65 9.00
N GLY A 234 -6.37 -0.44 8.61
CA GLY A 234 -5.14 -0.12 7.88
C GLY A 234 -4.04 0.40 8.80
N GLY A 235 -2.79 0.22 8.37
CA GLY A 235 -1.64 0.88 8.99
C GLY A 235 -0.52 1.15 7.99
N TYR A 236 0.35 2.09 8.35
CA TYR A 236 1.61 2.38 7.66
C TYR A 236 2.73 2.46 8.70
N GLY A 237 3.58 1.44 8.76
CA GLY A 237 4.59 1.32 9.81
C GLY A 237 5.68 2.36 9.67
N ILE A 238 5.92 3.21 10.67
CA ILE A 238 7.04 4.15 10.68
C ILE A 238 7.81 3.93 11.97
N HIS A 239 9.05 3.44 11.86
CA HIS A 239 9.87 3.03 13.00
C HIS A 239 9.22 1.93 13.86
N GLN A 240 10.01 1.22 14.68
CA GLN A 240 9.51 0.26 15.69
C GLN A 240 8.37 -0.66 15.19
N GLU A 241 8.54 -1.27 14.01
CA GLU A 241 7.42 -1.87 13.28
C GLU A 241 6.63 -2.92 14.07
N GLU A 242 7.28 -3.74 14.91
CA GLU A 242 6.61 -4.82 15.63
C GLU A 242 5.56 -4.33 16.64
N SER A 243 5.88 -3.31 17.44
CA SER A 243 4.92 -2.74 18.41
C SER A 243 3.76 -2.05 17.69
N TYR A 244 4.06 -1.32 16.61
CA TYR A 244 3.06 -0.67 15.78
C TYR A 244 2.06 -1.68 15.19
N TRP A 245 2.54 -2.73 14.54
CA TRP A 245 1.64 -3.71 13.92
C TRP A 245 0.84 -4.52 14.95
N LYS A 246 1.41 -4.81 16.14
CA LYS A 246 0.66 -5.39 17.27
C LYS A 246 -0.51 -4.50 17.67
N GLU A 247 -0.27 -3.19 17.78
CA GLU A 247 -1.30 -2.21 18.11
C GLU A 247 -2.43 -2.19 17.05
N ILE A 248 -2.10 -2.25 15.76
CA ILE A 248 -3.09 -2.35 14.68
C ILE A 248 -3.97 -3.61 14.83
N VAL A 249 -3.36 -4.77 15.08
CA VAL A 249 -4.10 -6.04 15.28
C VAL A 249 -5.00 -5.98 16.51
N GLU A 250 -4.53 -5.40 17.61
CA GLU A 250 -5.32 -5.23 18.83
C GLU A 250 -6.51 -4.28 18.63
N LYS A 251 -6.31 -3.19 17.89
CA LYS A 251 -7.35 -2.20 17.59
C LYS A 251 -8.34 -2.67 16.54
N ALA A 252 -8.04 -3.68 15.72
CA ALA A 252 -8.90 -4.22 14.66
C ALA A 252 -10.15 -4.99 15.16
N SER A 253 -10.76 -4.54 16.25
CA SER A 253 -12.04 -5.05 16.72
C SER A 253 -12.83 -3.99 17.48
N THR A 254 -14.15 -4.04 17.35
CA THR A 254 -15.06 -3.18 18.13
C THR A 254 -16.16 -4.04 18.79
N PRO A 255 -16.72 -3.65 19.96
CA PRO A 255 -17.89 -4.31 20.51
C PRO A 255 -19.05 -4.31 19.52
N LEU A 256 -19.74 -5.44 19.39
CA LEU A 256 -21.04 -5.47 18.71
C LEU A 256 -22.03 -4.75 19.63
N HIS A 257 -22.46 -3.55 19.26
CA HIS A 257 -23.57 -2.91 19.95
C HIS A 257 -24.83 -3.76 19.71
N SER A 258 -25.32 -4.40 20.77
CA SER A 258 -26.68 -4.91 20.77
C SER A 258 -27.60 -3.70 20.82
N GLU A 259 -28.31 -3.43 19.73
CA GLU A 259 -29.49 -2.56 19.79
C GLU A 259 -30.39 -3.08 20.92
N TYR A 260 -30.76 -2.17 21.83
CA TYR A 260 -31.74 -2.41 22.89
C TYR A 260 -33.14 -2.16 22.34
#